data_AF-A0A1X4HVK0-F1
#
_entry.id   AF-A0A1X4HVK0-F1
#
_cell.length_a   1.000
_cell.length_b   1.000
_cell.length_c   1.000
_cell.angle_alpha   90.00
_cell.angle_beta   90.00
_cell.angle_gamma   90.00
#
_symmetry.space_group_name_H-M   'P 1'
#
loop_
_entity.id
_entity.type
_entity.pdbx_description
1 polymer ?
#
loop_
_entity_poly.entity_id
_entity_poly.type
_entity_poly.pdbx_seq_one_letter_code
_entity_poly.pdbx_strand_id
1 'polypeptide(L)'
;MTHPHRHRRRRVVLPAALAAAALAGAGLTALSEAPAEAATARQVEKLDRGVVSVHTGSGNLVSWRWLGTDPDGVAFNVYRAGTKVNSSPVTGSTTYFHSGAPSHADYTVRAVVNGTEQGDSVHAIQFRAGYKDVPISAPSGGTTPDGVSYTYEANDASVGDLDGDGALDIVLKWQPTNAKDNSQSGYTGNTIVDGVKLDGTRLWRVDLGHNIRSGAHYTQFQVYDYDGDGKAEVAMKTADGTKDGTGAVIGSSSADHRNSSGYILSGPEYLTMFNGQTGRAMGTVDYVPARGTVSSWGDSYGNRVDRFLAGTAYLDGARPSLIMARGYYTRTVIAAWDWRGGP
;
A
#
# COMPACT_ATOMS: atom_id res chain seq x y z
N MET A 1 85.71 -24.70 -35.51
CA MET A 1 85.42 -25.74 -36.51
C MET A 1 85.17 -27.03 -35.75
N THR A 2 84.20 -27.84 -36.20
CA THR A 2 84.16 -29.31 -36.05
C THR A 2 84.39 -29.93 -34.65
N HIS A 3 83.43 -30.78 -34.24
CA HIS A 3 83.36 -31.60 -33.03
C HIS A 3 84.67 -31.89 -32.25
N PRO A 4 84.52 -32.04 -30.92
CA PRO A 4 84.82 -33.33 -30.29
C PRO A 4 83.63 -33.79 -29.41
N HIS A 5 83.20 -35.06 -29.46
CA HIS A 5 83.73 -36.20 -28.70
C HIS A 5 83.91 -35.92 -27.20
N ARG A 6 83.58 -36.76 -26.23
CA ARG A 6 82.92 -38.07 -26.06
C ARG A 6 83.04 -38.35 -24.55
N HIS A 7 82.10 -39.09 -23.94
CA HIS A 7 82.23 -40.03 -22.80
C HIS A 7 81.08 -39.90 -21.78
N ARG A 8 80.11 -40.84 -21.70
CA ARG A 8 80.13 -42.13 -20.93
C ARG A 8 80.53 -41.88 -19.47
N ARG A 9 79.78 -42.22 -18.41
CA ARG A 9 78.97 -43.42 -18.10
C ARG A 9 78.12 -43.12 -16.84
N ARG A 10 76.83 -43.47 -16.85
CA ARG A 10 76.14 -44.52 -16.04
C ARG A 10 76.09 -44.38 -14.50
N ARG A 11 74.82 -44.33 -14.03
CA ARG A 11 74.20 -44.92 -12.82
C ARG A 11 74.60 -44.26 -11.48
N VAL A 12 73.70 -43.95 -10.56
CA VAL A 12 72.87 -44.84 -9.72
C VAL A 12 71.65 -44.02 -9.21
N VAL A 13 70.39 -44.36 -9.53
CA VAL A 13 69.37 -45.17 -8.80
C VAL A 13 68.76 -44.52 -7.52
N LEU A 14 67.41 -44.56 -7.47
CA LEU A 14 66.47 -44.55 -6.31
C LEU A 14 65.97 -43.17 -5.79
N PRO A 15 64.74 -43.09 -5.21
CA PRO A 15 63.50 -42.77 -5.94
C PRO A 15 62.82 -41.49 -5.40
N ALA A 16 62.22 -40.68 -6.28
CA ALA A 16 61.31 -39.61 -5.86
C ALA A 16 59.85 -40.08 -6.00
N ALA A 17 59.49 -41.10 -5.22
CA ALA A 17 58.08 -41.47 -5.00
C ALA A 17 57.54 -40.62 -3.84
N LEU A 18 57.24 -39.33 -4.08
CA LEU A 18 56.50 -38.46 -3.15
C LEU A 18 56.20 -37.08 -3.75
N ALA A 19 55.62 -37.00 -4.95
CA ALA A 19 55.06 -35.73 -5.45
C ALA A 19 54.19 -35.94 -6.72
N ALA A 20 52.98 -36.50 -6.59
CA ALA A 20 51.87 -36.30 -7.56
C ALA A 20 50.55 -37.00 -7.17
N ALA A 21 50.30 -37.33 -5.90
CA ALA A 21 49.05 -37.99 -5.48
C ALA A 21 48.31 -37.23 -4.35
N ALA A 22 48.52 -35.91 -4.25
CA ALA A 22 47.84 -35.07 -3.25
C ALA A 22 47.22 -33.81 -3.85
N LEU A 23 46.78 -33.85 -5.12
CA LEU A 23 46.09 -32.74 -5.79
C LEU A 23 44.91 -33.18 -6.67
N ALA A 24 44.36 -34.36 -6.42
CA ALA A 24 43.15 -34.85 -7.11
C ALA A 24 42.03 -35.29 -6.15
N GLY A 25 42.10 -34.94 -4.86
CA GLY A 25 41.17 -35.44 -3.83
C GLY A 25 40.52 -34.39 -2.93
N ALA A 26 40.77 -33.09 -3.12
CA ALA A 26 40.23 -32.02 -2.27
C ALA A 26 39.43 -30.95 -3.03
N GLY A 27 39.09 -31.20 -4.31
CA GLY A 27 38.41 -30.24 -5.18
C GLY A 27 36.91 -30.47 -5.37
N LEU A 28 36.30 -31.41 -4.64
CA LEU A 28 34.85 -31.59 -4.58
C LEU A 28 34.38 -31.61 -3.13
N THR A 29 34.74 -30.59 -2.35
CA THR A 29 33.79 -30.19 -1.30
C THR A 29 32.62 -29.59 -2.04
N ALA A 30 31.54 -30.38 -2.13
CA ALA A 30 30.26 -29.96 -2.64
C ALA A 30 29.99 -28.52 -2.19
N LEU A 31 29.89 -27.62 -3.15
CA LEU A 31 28.91 -26.56 -3.03
C LEU A 31 27.58 -27.33 -2.97
N SER A 32 27.20 -27.76 -1.77
CA SER A 32 25.79 -27.95 -1.49
C SER A 32 25.21 -26.60 -1.86
N GLU A 33 24.44 -26.53 -2.95
CA GLU A 33 23.39 -25.53 -3.02
C GLU A 33 22.74 -25.62 -1.65
N ALA A 34 22.92 -24.58 -0.82
CA ALA A 34 22.00 -24.39 0.27
C ALA A 34 20.63 -24.46 -0.42
N PRO A 35 19.69 -25.31 0.02
CA PRO A 35 18.36 -25.27 -0.55
C PRO A 35 17.98 -23.81 -0.53
N ALA A 36 17.70 -23.24 -1.70
CA ALA A 36 17.15 -21.89 -1.76
C ALA A 36 15.92 -21.98 -0.87
N GLU A 37 15.98 -21.40 0.32
CA GLU A 37 14.79 -21.23 1.14
C GLU A 37 13.84 -20.49 0.21
N ALA A 38 12.76 -21.17 -0.19
CA ALA A 38 11.73 -20.53 -0.96
C ALA A 38 11.33 -19.31 -0.15
N ALA A 39 11.51 -18.12 -0.73
CA ALA A 39 11.17 -16.87 -0.06
C ALA A 39 9.75 -17.02 0.51
N THR A 40 9.57 -16.73 1.80
CA THR A 40 8.27 -16.87 2.45
C THR A 40 7.24 -16.14 1.61
N ALA A 41 6.20 -16.87 1.16
CA ALA A 41 5.15 -16.29 0.35
C ALA A 41 4.48 -15.17 1.15
N ARG A 42 4.42 -13.98 0.56
CA ARG A 42 3.76 -12.83 1.16
C ARG A 42 2.27 -12.88 0.84
N GLN A 43 1.46 -12.60 1.85
CA GLN A 43 0.07 -12.21 1.62
C GLN A 43 0.06 -11.02 0.65
N VAL A 44 -0.81 -11.05 -0.34
CA VAL A 44 -1.05 -9.95 -1.28
C VAL A 44 -2.54 -9.90 -1.60
N GLU A 45 -3.01 -8.75 -2.05
CA GLU A 45 -4.41 -8.55 -2.43
C GLU A 45 -4.84 -9.51 -3.55
N LYS A 46 -6.06 -10.02 -3.45
CA LYS A 46 -6.67 -10.83 -4.50
C LYS A 46 -7.32 -9.92 -5.55
N LEU A 47 -6.48 -9.32 -6.38
CA LEU A 47 -6.93 -8.38 -7.41
C LEU A 47 -7.65 -9.08 -8.58
N ASP A 48 -8.65 -8.38 -9.12
CA ASP A 48 -9.23 -8.71 -10.41
C ASP A 48 -8.26 -8.38 -11.57
N ARG A 49 -8.68 -8.65 -12.81
CA ARG A 49 -7.85 -8.42 -13.99
C ARG A 49 -7.59 -6.94 -14.28
N GLY A 50 -8.30 -6.02 -13.63
CA GLY A 50 -8.10 -4.57 -13.75
C GLY A 50 -8.18 -4.08 -15.19
N VAL A 51 -9.12 -4.62 -15.97
CA VAL A 51 -9.18 -4.32 -17.41
C VAL A 51 -9.63 -2.87 -17.59
N VAL A 52 -8.87 -2.13 -18.39
CA VAL A 52 -9.22 -0.76 -18.78
C VAL A 52 -9.13 -0.60 -20.29
N SER A 53 -9.90 0.33 -20.84
CA SER A 53 -9.90 0.66 -22.26
C SER A 53 -9.84 2.19 -22.43
N VAL A 54 -8.75 2.65 -23.02
CA VAL A 54 -8.51 4.05 -23.36
C VAL A 54 -8.75 4.23 -24.85
N HIS A 55 -9.72 5.07 -25.21
CA HIS A 55 -9.97 5.35 -26.62
C HIS A 55 -8.95 6.36 -27.14
N THR A 56 -8.23 5.98 -28.19
CA THR A 56 -7.47 6.91 -29.02
C THR A 56 -8.31 7.18 -30.27
N GLY A 57 -8.19 8.35 -30.92
CA GLY A 57 -9.04 8.68 -32.08
C GLY A 57 -9.04 7.66 -33.24
N SER A 58 -8.13 6.67 -33.23
CA SER A 58 -8.02 5.57 -34.19
C SER A 58 -8.35 4.18 -33.65
N GLY A 59 -8.72 4.01 -32.37
CA GLY A 59 -9.01 2.70 -31.79
C GLY A 59 -9.04 2.68 -30.27
N ASN A 60 -8.97 1.51 -29.65
CA ASN A 60 -8.92 1.39 -28.19
C ASN A 60 -7.65 0.68 -27.74
N LEU A 61 -6.90 1.29 -26.82
CA LEU A 61 -5.83 0.62 -26.09
C LEU A 61 -6.46 -0.07 -24.88
N VAL A 62 -6.53 -1.40 -24.93
CA VAL A 62 -6.99 -2.23 -23.82
C VAL A 62 -5.77 -2.68 -23.03
N SER A 63 -5.78 -2.51 -21.71
CA SER A 63 -4.70 -2.97 -20.82
C SER A 63 -5.26 -3.67 -19.59
N TRP A 64 -4.48 -4.59 -19.03
CA TRP A 64 -4.87 -5.39 -17.87
C TRP A 64 -3.67 -5.75 -16.99
N ARG A 65 -3.94 -6.26 -15.79
CA ARG A 65 -2.91 -6.73 -14.87
C ARG A 65 -2.35 -8.08 -15.31
N TRP A 66 -1.03 -8.23 -15.24
CA TRP A 66 -0.39 -9.53 -15.04
C TRP A 66 -0.38 -9.77 -13.53
N LEU A 67 -1.15 -10.75 -13.06
CA LEU A 67 -1.26 -11.03 -11.63
C LEU A 67 -0.03 -11.82 -11.16
N GLY A 68 0.39 -11.59 -9.92
CA GLY A 68 1.47 -12.38 -9.32
C GLY A 68 1.14 -13.87 -9.17
N THR A 69 -0.12 -14.25 -9.34
CA THR A 69 -0.61 -15.64 -9.36
C THR A 69 -0.71 -16.24 -10.76
N ASP A 70 -0.50 -15.46 -11.82
CA ASP A 70 -0.39 -16.02 -13.17
C ASP A 70 0.97 -16.71 -13.34
N PRO A 71 1.04 -17.84 -14.05
CA PRO A 71 2.33 -18.44 -14.40
C PRO A 71 3.09 -17.59 -15.43
N ASP A 72 4.42 -17.71 -15.45
CA ASP A 72 5.30 -16.95 -16.36
C ASP A 72 4.92 -17.08 -17.85
N GLY A 73 4.39 -18.24 -18.25
CA GLY A 73 3.97 -18.54 -19.62
C GLY A 73 2.51 -18.20 -19.94
N VAL A 74 1.81 -17.44 -19.09
CA VAL A 74 0.43 -17.04 -19.34
C VAL A 74 0.30 -16.25 -20.65
N ALA A 75 -0.74 -16.54 -21.42
CA ALA A 75 -1.12 -15.74 -22.58
C ALA A 75 -2.53 -15.16 -22.40
N PHE A 76 -2.95 -14.24 -23.26
CA PHE A 76 -4.24 -13.58 -23.13
C PHE A 76 -4.99 -13.49 -24.46
N ASN A 77 -6.30 -13.69 -24.40
CA ASN A 77 -7.21 -13.38 -25.48
C ASN A 77 -8.09 -12.19 -25.08
N VAL A 78 -8.29 -11.27 -26.01
CA VAL A 78 -9.10 -10.07 -25.83
C VAL A 78 -10.39 -10.27 -26.59
N TYR A 79 -11.49 -9.95 -25.92
CA TYR A 79 -12.83 -10.09 -26.44
C TYR A 79 -13.49 -8.73 -26.50
N ARG A 80 -14.20 -8.44 -27.59
CA ARG A 80 -15.11 -7.30 -27.72
C ARG A 80 -16.53 -7.85 -27.83
N ALA A 81 -17.40 -7.50 -26.87
CA ALA A 81 -18.78 -8.00 -26.83
C ALA A 81 -18.88 -9.52 -27.08
N GLY A 82 -18.00 -10.30 -26.43
CA GLY A 82 -17.95 -11.77 -26.55
C GLY A 82 -17.27 -12.32 -27.81
N THR A 83 -16.80 -11.49 -28.74
CA THR A 83 -16.04 -11.92 -29.92
C THR A 83 -14.54 -11.70 -29.72
N LYS A 84 -13.73 -12.75 -29.90
CA LYS A 84 -12.26 -12.65 -29.83
C LYS A 84 -11.72 -11.74 -30.94
N VAL A 85 -10.85 -10.79 -30.59
CA VAL A 85 -10.33 -9.77 -31.54
C VAL A 85 -8.86 -9.97 -31.94
N ASN A 86 -8.06 -10.66 -31.12
CA ASN A 86 -6.68 -11.01 -31.45
C ASN A 86 -6.61 -12.36 -32.20
N SER A 87 -5.84 -12.44 -33.29
CA SER A 87 -5.68 -13.66 -34.09
C SER A 87 -4.85 -14.75 -33.38
N SER A 88 -3.87 -14.34 -32.59
CA SER A 88 -3.04 -15.21 -31.73
C SER A 88 -3.04 -14.69 -30.30
N PRO A 89 -2.97 -15.57 -29.27
CA PRO A 89 -2.85 -15.13 -27.88
C PRO A 89 -1.71 -14.12 -27.66
N VAL A 90 -1.98 -13.10 -26.86
CA VAL A 90 -1.00 -12.07 -26.48
C VAL A 90 -0.09 -12.63 -25.38
N THR A 91 1.22 -12.69 -25.60
CA THR A 91 2.20 -13.32 -24.69
C THR A 91 3.34 -12.39 -24.24
N GLY A 92 3.59 -11.29 -24.94
CA GLY A 92 4.70 -10.37 -24.67
C GLY A 92 4.30 -9.05 -23.99
N SER A 93 3.01 -8.87 -23.70
CA SER A 93 2.46 -7.67 -23.07
C SER A 93 1.14 -8.00 -22.38
N THR A 94 0.66 -7.09 -21.54
CA THR A 94 -0.71 -7.07 -21.04
C THR A 94 -1.51 -5.90 -21.62
N THR A 95 -1.27 -5.64 -22.91
CA THR A 95 -1.93 -4.59 -23.68
C THR A 95 -2.28 -5.08 -25.08
N TYR A 96 -3.37 -4.56 -25.63
CA TYR A 96 -3.81 -4.81 -27.00
C TYR A 96 -4.45 -3.56 -27.59
N PHE A 97 -3.96 -3.13 -28.77
CA PHE A 97 -4.56 -2.02 -29.49
C PHE A 97 -5.55 -2.52 -30.54
N HIS A 98 -6.84 -2.27 -30.32
CA HIS A 98 -7.91 -2.63 -31.24
C HIS A 98 -8.18 -1.47 -32.21
N SER A 99 -7.45 -1.47 -33.32
CA SER A 99 -7.56 -0.45 -34.38
C SER A 99 -8.96 -0.39 -34.98
N GLY A 100 -9.46 0.82 -35.23
CA GLY A 100 -10.76 1.08 -35.84
C GLY A 100 -11.98 0.78 -34.97
N ALA A 101 -11.79 0.23 -33.76
CA ALA A 101 -12.90 -0.05 -32.87
C ALA A 101 -13.53 1.24 -32.33
N PRO A 102 -14.87 1.31 -32.22
CA PRO A 102 -15.55 2.51 -31.77
C PRO A 102 -15.21 2.81 -30.32
N SER A 103 -15.36 4.07 -29.93
CA SER A 103 -15.09 4.50 -28.55
C SER A 103 -15.90 3.70 -27.55
N HIS A 104 -17.19 3.43 -27.78
CA HIS A 104 -18.06 2.69 -26.87
C HIS A 104 -17.82 1.15 -26.84
N ALA A 105 -16.75 0.65 -27.46
CA ALA A 105 -16.47 -0.78 -27.44
C ALA A 105 -16.24 -1.29 -25.99
N ASP A 106 -16.92 -2.37 -25.67
CA ASP A 106 -16.83 -3.08 -24.40
C ASP A 106 -15.89 -4.28 -24.54
N TYR A 107 -15.05 -4.52 -23.52
CA TYR A 107 -13.98 -5.52 -23.57
C TYR A 107 -13.93 -6.38 -22.32
N THR A 108 -13.61 -7.66 -22.52
CA THR A 108 -13.14 -8.60 -21.49
C THR A 108 -11.83 -9.25 -21.95
N VAL A 109 -11.10 -9.83 -21.00
CA VAL A 109 -9.85 -10.55 -21.23
C VAL A 109 -9.98 -11.95 -20.64
N ARG A 110 -9.52 -12.96 -21.37
CA ARG A 110 -9.38 -14.33 -20.87
C ARG A 110 -7.91 -14.71 -20.82
N ALA A 111 -7.45 -15.16 -19.67
CA ALA A 111 -6.13 -15.77 -19.56
C ALA A 111 -6.14 -17.13 -20.28
N VAL A 112 -4.98 -17.53 -20.80
CA VAL A 112 -4.72 -18.84 -21.37
C VAL A 112 -3.55 -19.43 -20.58
N VAL A 113 -3.86 -20.43 -19.77
CA VAL A 113 -2.92 -21.07 -18.84
C VAL A 113 -2.69 -22.49 -19.32
N ASN A 114 -1.44 -22.85 -19.59
CA ASN A 114 -1.06 -24.19 -20.07
C ASN A 114 -1.91 -24.65 -21.28
N GLY A 115 -2.15 -23.74 -22.23
CA GLY A 115 -2.95 -23.99 -23.43
C GLY A 115 -4.48 -23.98 -23.21
N THR A 116 -4.96 -23.80 -21.98
CA THR A 116 -6.39 -23.78 -21.64
C THR A 116 -6.87 -22.36 -21.39
N GLU A 117 -7.86 -21.91 -22.17
CA GLU A 117 -8.50 -20.62 -21.96
C GLU A 117 -9.37 -20.64 -20.68
N GLN A 118 -9.23 -19.59 -19.87
CA GLN A 118 -9.96 -19.38 -18.62
C GLN A 118 -11.25 -18.58 -18.86
N GLY A 119 -12.03 -18.34 -17.79
CA GLY A 119 -13.24 -17.52 -17.84
C GLY A 119 -12.97 -16.05 -18.18
N ASP A 120 -14.06 -15.33 -18.48
CA ASP A 120 -14.03 -13.88 -18.70
C ASP A 120 -13.57 -13.12 -17.46
N SER A 121 -12.77 -12.09 -17.66
CA SER A 121 -12.56 -11.03 -16.67
C SER A 121 -13.83 -10.20 -16.44
N VAL A 122 -13.76 -9.30 -15.46
CA VAL A 122 -14.65 -8.13 -15.42
C VAL A 122 -14.59 -7.34 -16.74
N HIS A 123 -15.65 -6.57 -17.00
CA HIS A 123 -15.70 -5.63 -18.12
C HIS A 123 -14.70 -4.49 -17.94
N ALA A 124 -14.15 -4.02 -19.04
CA ALA A 124 -13.17 -2.94 -19.03
C ALA A 124 -13.76 -1.63 -18.52
N ILE A 125 -13.07 -0.97 -17.58
CA ILE A 125 -13.37 0.42 -17.21
C ILE A 125 -12.94 1.32 -18.36
N GLN A 126 -13.82 2.27 -18.70
CA GLN A 126 -13.69 3.06 -19.92
C GLN A 126 -13.11 4.45 -19.63
N PHE A 127 -11.94 4.76 -20.19
CA PHE A 127 -11.19 6.00 -20.01
C PHE A 127 -11.29 6.87 -21.28
N ARG A 128 -12.48 7.42 -21.52
CA ARG A 128 -12.79 8.13 -22.79
C ARG A 128 -12.06 9.45 -22.94
N ALA A 129 -11.90 10.18 -21.86
CA ALA A 129 -11.18 11.46 -21.83
C ALA A 129 -9.68 11.28 -21.55
N GLY A 130 -9.18 10.03 -21.51
CA GLY A 130 -7.86 9.68 -20.99
C GLY A 130 -7.80 9.58 -19.46
N TYR A 131 -8.89 9.91 -18.77
CA TYR A 131 -9.10 9.76 -17.33
C TYR A 131 -10.52 9.23 -17.04
N LYS A 132 -10.75 8.81 -15.80
CA LYS A 132 -12.06 8.45 -15.26
C LYS A 132 -12.38 9.39 -14.10
N ASP A 133 -13.44 10.18 -14.24
CA ASP A 133 -13.94 10.96 -13.12
C ASP A 133 -14.58 10.04 -12.07
N VAL A 134 -14.21 10.24 -10.82
CA VAL A 134 -14.87 9.65 -9.65
C VAL A 134 -15.64 10.77 -8.96
N PRO A 135 -16.98 10.80 -9.07
CA PRO A 135 -17.78 11.83 -8.41
C PRO A 135 -17.58 11.76 -6.89
N ILE A 136 -17.20 12.88 -6.29
CA ILE A 136 -17.04 13.02 -4.83
C ILE A 136 -17.83 14.23 -4.34
N SER A 137 -18.29 14.16 -3.09
CA SER A 137 -19.07 15.22 -2.45
C SER A 137 -18.39 15.68 -1.16
N ALA A 138 -17.90 16.92 -1.19
CA ALA A 138 -17.26 17.55 -0.04
C ALA A 138 -18.20 17.57 1.19
N PRO A 139 -17.67 17.39 2.41
CA PRO A 139 -18.42 17.72 3.62
C PRO A 139 -18.80 19.20 3.63
N SER A 140 -19.86 19.54 4.35
CA SER A 140 -20.20 20.92 4.64
C SER A 140 -19.06 21.60 5.40
N GLY A 141 -18.75 22.84 5.03
CA GLY A 141 -17.83 23.69 5.79
C GLY A 141 -18.35 24.02 7.18
N GLY A 142 -17.58 24.80 7.94
CA GLY A 142 -17.95 25.20 9.29
C GLY A 142 -17.22 26.45 9.76
N THR A 143 -17.37 26.75 11.05
CA THR A 143 -16.71 27.88 11.71
C THR A 143 -16.07 27.38 12.99
N THR A 144 -14.79 27.68 13.20
CA THR A 144 -14.06 27.33 14.42
C THR A 144 -14.44 28.21 15.61
N PRO A 145 -14.09 27.84 16.86
CA PRO A 145 -14.46 28.61 18.06
C PRO A 145 -13.98 30.07 18.07
N ASP A 146 -12.91 30.38 17.32
CA ASP A 146 -12.38 31.74 17.11
C ASP A 146 -13.07 32.51 15.97
N GLY A 147 -14.18 31.99 15.43
CA GLY A 147 -14.98 32.64 14.40
C GLY A 147 -14.45 32.51 12.98
N VAL A 148 -13.42 31.67 12.75
CA VAL A 148 -12.84 31.48 11.42
C VAL A 148 -13.64 30.44 10.63
N SER A 149 -14.21 30.86 9.50
CA SER A 149 -14.90 29.96 8.58
C SER A 149 -13.92 29.11 7.76
N TYR A 150 -14.31 27.88 7.44
CA TYR A 150 -13.55 26.97 6.58
C TYR A 150 -14.47 26.16 5.66
N THR A 151 -13.92 25.73 4.54
CA THR A 151 -14.51 24.75 3.59
C THR A 151 -13.59 23.54 3.50
N TYR A 152 -13.91 22.57 2.65
CA TYR A 152 -13.10 21.34 2.47
C TYR A 152 -12.56 21.19 1.06
N GLU A 153 -11.34 20.67 0.99
CA GLU A 153 -10.67 20.27 -0.24
C GLU A 153 -10.36 18.76 -0.18
N ALA A 154 -10.55 18.06 -1.30
CA ALA A 154 -10.05 16.70 -1.46
C ALA A 154 -8.52 16.74 -1.41
N ASN A 155 -7.91 15.87 -0.62
CA ASN A 155 -6.49 15.93 -0.31
C ASN A 155 -5.83 14.57 -0.54
N ASP A 156 -5.04 14.06 0.40
CA ASP A 156 -4.38 12.76 0.26
C ASP A 156 -5.39 11.62 0.11
N ALA A 157 -5.02 10.62 -0.67
CA ALA A 157 -5.78 9.38 -0.83
C ALA A 157 -4.87 8.16 -0.68
N SER A 158 -5.48 7.03 -0.33
CA SER A 158 -4.89 5.70 -0.41
C SER A 158 -5.90 4.75 -1.08
N VAL A 159 -5.50 3.50 -1.30
CA VAL A 159 -6.33 2.50 -1.99
C VAL A 159 -6.26 1.16 -1.26
N GLY A 160 -7.33 0.39 -1.41
CA GLY A 160 -7.44 -1.00 -0.98
C GLY A 160 -8.75 -1.58 -1.48
N ASP A 161 -8.83 -2.90 -1.61
CA ASP A 161 -10.09 -3.60 -1.88
C ASP A 161 -10.92 -3.65 -0.59
N LEU A 162 -11.89 -2.75 -0.42
CA LEU A 162 -12.57 -2.58 0.87
C LEU A 162 -13.71 -3.57 1.07
N ASP A 163 -14.21 -4.21 0.01
CA ASP A 163 -15.33 -5.16 0.09
C ASP A 163 -15.05 -6.57 -0.47
N GLY A 164 -13.84 -6.80 -0.97
CA GLY A 164 -13.32 -8.11 -1.39
C GLY A 164 -13.74 -8.50 -2.81
N ASP A 165 -14.07 -7.54 -3.67
CA ASP A 165 -14.51 -7.77 -5.04
C ASP A 165 -13.34 -7.84 -6.06
N GLY A 166 -12.11 -7.56 -5.61
CA GLY A 166 -10.89 -7.54 -6.39
C GLY A 166 -10.60 -6.21 -7.10
N ALA A 167 -11.52 -5.25 -7.03
CA ALA A 167 -11.30 -3.88 -7.47
C ALA A 167 -10.80 -3.01 -6.31
N LEU A 168 -9.93 -2.05 -6.61
CA LEU A 168 -9.46 -1.12 -5.59
C LEU A 168 -10.47 0.01 -5.42
N ASP A 169 -10.83 0.27 -4.17
CA ASP A 169 -11.57 1.45 -3.75
C ASP A 169 -10.62 2.56 -3.27
N ILE A 170 -11.14 3.77 -3.13
CA ILE A 170 -10.39 4.96 -2.71
C ILE A 170 -10.75 5.29 -1.27
N VAL A 171 -9.74 5.46 -0.42
CA VAL A 171 -9.89 6.10 0.89
C VAL A 171 -9.36 7.53 0.77
N LEU A 172 -10.27 8.51 0.84
CA LEU A 172 -9.99 9.92 0.58
C LEU A 172 -10.03 10.75 1.87
N LYS A 173 -8.97 11.49 2.14
CA LYS A 173 -8.93 12.49 3.20
C LYS A 173 -9.44 13.84 2.67
N TRP A 174 -10.39 14.43 3.39
CA TRP A 174 -10.79 15.82 3.21
C TRP A 174 -10.03 16.71 4.19
N GLN A 175 -9.40 17.75 3.66
CA GLN A 175 -8.67 18.73 4.43
C GLN A 175 -9.49 20.02 4.55
N PRO A 176 -9.72 20.56 5.76
CA PRO A 176 -10.34 21.87 5.89
C PRO A 176 -9.36 22.96 5.45
N THR A 177 -9.87 24.04 4.83
CA THR A 177 -9.03 25.14 4.29
C THR A 177 -8.25 25.91 5.34
N ASN A 178 -8.56 25.72 6.63
CA ASN A 178 -7.82 26.27 7.76
C ASN A 178 -6.88 25.26 8.45
N ALA A 179 -6.54 24.14 7.81
CA ALA A 179 -5.52 23.21 8.31
C ALA A 179 -4.18 23.93 8.58
N LYS A 180 -3.33 23.34 9.44
CA LYS A 180 -2.12 23.99 9.95
C LYS A 180 -0.90 23.08 9.84
N ASP A 181 0.25 23.68 9.55
CA ASP A 181 1.52 23.06 9.94
C ASP A 181 1.66 23.10 11.48
N ASN A 182 2.46 22.21 12.04
CA ASN A 182 2.73 22.11 13.46
C ASN A 182 3.39 23.36 14.06
N SER A 183 4.08 24.18 13.26
CA SER A 183 4.66 25.46 13.70
C SER A 183 3.62 26.56 13.88
N GLN A 184 2.41 26.38 13.35
CA GLN A 184 1.39 27.42 13.28
C GLN A 184 0.28 27.16 14.31
N SER A 185 -0.01 28.15 15.15
CA SER A 185 -1.20 28.15 16.01
C SER A 185 -2.49 28.38 15.20
N GLY A 186 -3.63 28.13 15.84
CA GLY A 186 -4.97 28.35 15.32
C GLY A 186 -5.81 27.07 15.35
N TYR A 187 -7.13 27.25 15.50
CA TYR A 187 -8.05 26.13 15.37
C TYR A 187 -8.09 25.62 13.92
N THR A 188 -8.51 24.37 13.77
CA THR A 188 -8.76 23.75 12.48
C THR A 188 -10.16 23.16 12.47
N GLY A 189 -10.78 23.07 11.28
CA GLY A 189 -11.89 22.15 11.07
C GLY A 189 -11.45 20.71 11.31
N ASN A 190 -12.42 19.80 11.39
CA ASN A 190 -12.14 18.37 11.59
C ASN A 190 -11.47 17.79 10.34
N THR A 191 -10.64 16.76 10.52
CA THR A 191 -10.23 15.91 9.39
C THR A 191 -11.32 14.87 9.15
N ILE A 192 -11.74 14.73 7.89
CA ILE A 192 -12.76 13.75 7.48
C ILE A 192 -12.13 12.76 6.52
N VAL A 193 -12.50 11.48 6.62
CA VAL A 193 -12.03 10.42 5.73
C VAL A 193 -13.24 9.68 5.15
N ASP A 194 -13.28 9.52 3.82
CA ASP A 194 -14.33 8.78 3.11
C ASP A 194 -13.77 7.49 2.50
N GLY A 195 -14.58 6.43 2.49
CA GLY A 195 -14.40 5.29 1.58
C GLY A 195 -15.29 5.46 0.35
N VAL A 196 -14.72 5.35 -0.87
CA VAL A 196 -15.40 5.67 -2.13
C VAL A 196 -15.03 4.66 -3.22
N LYS A 197 -16.03 4.08 -3.90
CA LYS A 197 -15.83 3.23 -5.08
C LYS A 197 -15.49 4.06 -6.33
N LEU A 198 -14.90 3.44 -7.36
CA LEU A 198 -14.56 4.12 -8.63
C LEU A 198 -15.76 4.67 -9.44
N ASP A 199 -16.98 4.25 -9.11
CA ASP A 199 -18.20 4.83 -9.68
C ASP A 199 -18.70 6.09 -8.95
N GLY A 200 -18.08 6.46 -7.81
CA GLY A 200 -18.45 7.59 -6.97
C GLY A 200 -19.35 7.22 -5.79
N THR A 201 -19.70 5.95 -5.61
CA THR A 201 -20.46 5.48 -4.45
C THR A 201 -19.64 5.68 -3.19
N ARG A 202 -20.08 6.57 -2.30
CA ARG A 202 -19.49 6.73 -0.96
C ARG A 202 -20.01 5.62 -0.05
N LEU A 203 -19.10 4.75 0.39
CA LEU A 203 -19.37 3.64 1.30
C LEU A 203 -19.62 4.14 2.74
N TRP A 204 -18.78 5.06 3.21
CA TRP A 204 -18.83 5.60 4.58
C TRP A 204 -18.08 6.92 4.68
N ARG A 205 -18.24 7.58 5.84
CA ARG A 205 -17.51 8.78 6.25
C ARG A 205 -17.14 8.68 7.72
N VAL A 206 -15.85 8.80 8.03
CA VAL A 206 -15.31 8.94 9.38
C VAL A 206 -15.00 10.42 9.63
N ASP A 207 -15.49 10.96 10.73
CA ASP A 207 -15.18 12.32 11.22
C ASP A 207 -14.24 12.20 12.42
N LEU A 208 -12.98 12.61 12.28
CA LEU A 208 -12.00 12.46 13.36
C LEU A 208 -12.28 13.37 14.56
N GLY A 209 -13.21 14.32 14.44
CA GLY A 209 -13.61 15.19 15.53
C GLY A 209 -12.58 16.27 15.82
N HIS A 210 -12.93 17.16 16.76
CA HIS A 210 -12.13 18.34 17.09
C HIS A 210 -10.87 18.03 17.90
N ASN A 211 -10.74 16.81 18.43
CA ASN A 211 -9.56 16.38 19.18
C ASN A 211 -8.44 15.82 18.28
N ILE A 212 -8.64 15.77 16.97
CA ILE A 212 -7.58 15.54 15.98
C ILE A 212 -7.41 16.80 15.14
N ARG A 213 -6.23 17.41 15.24
CA ARG A 213 -5.90 18.62 14.49
C ARG A 213 -5.69 18.30 13.02
N SER A 214 -6.14 19.19 12.13
CA SER A 214 -5.99 19.01 10.69
C SER A 214 -4.69 19.61 10.15
N GLY A 215 -3.94 18.83 9.38
CA GLY A 215 -2.69 19.25 8.74
C GLY A 215 -1.86 18.06 8.29
N ALA A 216 -0.82 18.33 7.49
CA ALA A 216 -0.03 17.29 6.83
C ALA A 216 0.62 16.27 7.80
N HIS A 217 1.00 16.71 9.00
CA HIS A 217 1.78 15.88 9.94
C HIS A 217 0.94 15.19 11.02
N TYR A 218 -0.39 15.35 11.01
CA TYR A 218 -1.29 14.76 12.01
C TYR A 218 -1.78 13.38 11.57
N THR A 219 -2.91 13.30 10.86
CA THR A 219 -3.49 12.02 10.44
C THR A 219 -2.69 11.36 9.33
N GLN A 220 -2.04 10.24 9.67
CA GLN A 220 -1.39 9.32 8.75
C GLN A 220 -2.23 8.05 8.70
N PHE A 221 -3.19 7.97 7.77
CA PHE A 221 -4.05 6.80 7.64
C PHE A 221 -3.37 5.74 6.78
N GLN A 222 -3.53 4.48 7.16
CA GLN A 222 -3.09 3.32 6.38
C GLN A 222 -4.31 2.54 5.90
N VAL A 223 -4.22 2.00 4.69
CA VAL A 223 -5.26 1.17 4.09
C VAL A 223 -4.57 -0.11 3.65
N TYR A 224 -4.97 -1.23 4.25
CA TYR A 224 -4.34 -2.53 3.99
C TYR A 224 -5.19 -3.65 4.57
N ASP A 225 -5.16 -4.82 3.95
CA ASP A 225 -5.72 -6.07 4.50
C ASP A 225 -4.78 -6.61 5.58
N TYR A 226 -4.94 -6.15 6.81
CA TYR A 226 -4.02 -6.48 7.89
C TYR A 226 -4.24 -7.87 8.46
N ASP A 227 -5.48 -8.37 8.49
CA ASP A 227 -5.77 -9.68 9.05
C ASP A 227 -5.79 -10.83 8.04
N GLY A 228 -5.82 -10.53 6.74
CA GLY A 228 -5.77 -11.53 5.67
C GLY A 228 -7.12 -12.12 5.32
N ASP A 229 -8.24 -11.47 5.66
CA ASP A 229 -9.58 -11.90 5.24
C ASP A 229 -9.90 -11.56 3.77
N GLY A 230 -9.00 -10.83 3.10
CA GLY A 230 -9.12 -10.41 1.71
C GLY A 230 -9.83 -9.07 1.53
N LYS A 231 -10.09 -8.33 2.60
CA LYS A 231 -10.65 -6.97 2.59
C LYS A 231 -9.71 -6.03 3.35
N ALA A 232 -9.39 -4.90 2.74
CA ALA A 232 -8.56 -3.90 3.39
C ALA A 232 -9.31 -3.24 4.55
N GLU A 233 -8.62 -3.07 5.68
CA GLU A 233 -9.03 -2.17 6.75
C GLU A 233 -8.43 -0.77 6.58
N VAL A 234 -8.89 0.15 7.42
CA VAL A 234 -8.29 1.47 7.57
C VAL A 234 -7.80 1.67 9.00
N ALA A 235 -6.52 2.00 9.19
CA ALA A 235 -5.92 2.26 10.50
C ALA A 235 -5.46 3.71 10.62
N MET A 236 -5.81 4.39 11.70
CA MET A 236 -5.30 5.74 11.97
C MET A 236 -5.40 6.13 13.45
N LYS A 237 -4.66 7.18 13.82
CA LYS A 237 -4.79 7.83 15.12
C LYS A 237 -6.17 8.50 15.25
N THR A 238 -6.85 8.25 16.34
CA THR A 238 -8.16 8.83 16.69
C THR A 238 -8.11 9.45 18.09
N ALA A 239 -9.21 10.07 18.50
CA ALA A 239 -9.34 10.68 19.82
C ALA A 239 -10.79 10.59 20.30
N ASP A 240 -11.02 11.06 21.53
CA ASP A 240 -12.37 11.30 22.03
C ASP A 240 -13.16 12.17 21.04
N GLY A 241 -14.36 11.74 20.68
CA GLY A 241 -15.26 12.47 19.78
C GLY A 241 -15.08 12.12 18.29
N THR A 242 -14.11 11.27 17.93
CA THR A 242 -14.08 10.65 16.59
C THR A 242 -15.39 9.88 16.36
N LYS A 243 -16.04 10.08 15.22
CA LYS A 243 -17.23 9.34 14.77
C LYS A 243 -16.86 8.40 13.64
N ASP A 244 -17.16 7.13 13.82
CA ASP A 244 -16.93 6.11 12.81
C ASP A 244 -17.96 6.18 11.65
N GLY A 245 -17.80 5.33 10.65
CA GLY A 245 -18.67 5.27 9.47
C GLY A 245 -20.14 4.93 9.76
N THR A 246 -20.43 4.41 10.95
CA THR A 246 -21.80 4.13 11.44
C THR A 246 -22.38 5.27 12.29
N GLY A 247 -21.56 6.30 12.58
CA GLY A 247 -21.90 7.41 13.46
C GLY A 247 -21.63 7.15 14.95
N ALA A 248 -21.05 5.99 15.29
CA ALA A 248 -20.68 5.67 16.67
C ALA A 248 -19.47 6.52 17.10
N VAL A 249 -19.52 7.07 18.32
CA VAL A 249 -18.44 7.89 18.87
C VAL A 249 -17.42 7.02 19.59
N ILE A 250 -16.14 7.24 19.29
CA ILE A 250 -15.01 6.69 20.02
C ILE A 250 -14.73 7.57 21.24
N GLY A 251 -14.68 6.94 22.41
CA GLY A 251 -14.40 7.63 23.67
C GLY A 251 -15.50 8.62 24.07
N SER A 252 -15.12 9.78 24.60
CA SER A 252 -16.06 10.79 25.08
C SER A 252 -16.54 11.74 23.97
N SER A 253 -17.85 11.81 23.75
CA SER A 253 -18.44 12.75 22.78
C SER A 253 -18.37 14.22 23.20
N SER A 254 -18.16 14.50 24.49
CA SER A 254 -18.17 15.85 25.05
C SER A 254 -16.79 16.38 25.42
N ALA A 255 -15.74 15.56 25.33
CA ALA A 255 -14.39 16.00 25.67
C ALA A 255 -13.85 16.98 24.63
N ASP A 256 -13.30 18.11 25.07
CA ASP A 256 -12.59 19.07 24.21
C ASP A 256 -11.21 19.35 24.79
N HIS A 257 -10.19 18.87 24.10
CA HIS A 257 -8.80 18.95 24.52
C HIS A 257 -8.01 20.02 23.76
N ARG A 258 -8.70 20.84 22.95
CA ARG A 258 -8.10 21.97 22.25
C ARG A 258 -7.73 23.04 23.27
N ASN A 259 -6.48 23.50 23.22
CA ASN A 259 -6.08 24.70 23.95
C ASN A 259 -6.49 25.97 23.19
N SER A 260 -6.28 27.14 23.79
CA SER A 260 -6.62 28.44 23.19
C SER A 260 -5.86 28.76 21.90
N SER A 261 -4.78 28.04 21.62
CA SER A 261 -4.00 28.13 20.37
C SER A 261 -4.38 27.05 19.35
N GLY A 262 -5.44 26.27 19.60
CA GLY A 262 -5.97 25.25 18.70
C GLY A 262 -5.15 23.96 18.62
N TYR A 263 -4.19 23.73 19.53
CA TYR A 263 -3.44 22.47 19.64
C TYR A 263 -4.13 21.49 20.59
N ILE A 264 -3.90 20.19 20.40
CA ILE A 264 -4.41 19.11 21.26
C ILE A 264 -3.25 18.39 21.95
N LEU A 265 -2.76 19.03 23.02
CA LEU A 265 -1.55 18.59 23.75
C LEU A 265 -1.87 17.87 25.07
N SER A 266 -3.13 17.52 25.29
CA SER A 266 -3.61 16.79 26.46
C SER A 266 -4.74 15.85 26.04
N GLY A 267 -5.31 15.11 27.00
CA GLY A 267 -6.34 14.11 26.74
C GLY A 267 -5.78 12.81 26.18
N PRO A 268 -6.62 11.76 26.14
CA PRO A 268 -6.25 10.46 25.60
C PRO A 268 -6.01 10.55 24.09
N GLU A 269 -5.21 9.62 23.59
CA GLU A 269 -4.93 9.43 22.16
C GLU A 269 -5.13 7.97 21.86
N TYR A 270 -5.80 7.66 20.76
CA TYR A 270 -6.12 6.28 20.41
C TYR A 270 -5.55 5.90 19.05
N LEU A 271 -5.33 4.60 18.85
CA LEU A 271 -5.16 3.98 17.55
C LEU A 271 -6.41 3.14 17.29
N THR A 272 -7.07 3.36 16.17
CA THR A 272 -8.28 2.60 15.80
C THR A 272 -8.09 1.89 14.47
N MET A 273 -8.47 0.62 14.44
CA MET A 273 -8.71 -0.14 13.23
C MET A 273 -10.17 -0.02 12.82
N PHE A 274 -10.43 0.38 11.59
CA PHE A 274 -11.77 0.54 11.02
C PHE A 274 -12.00 -0.51 9.94
N ASN A 275 -13.21 -1.06 9.91
CA ASN A 275 -13.65 -1.96 8.85
C ASN A 275 -13.68 -1.19 7.52
N GLY A 276 -12.99 -1.68 6.49
CA GLY A 276 -12.90 -0.97 5.22
C GLY A 276 -14.22 -0.82 4.48
N GLN A 277 -15.14 -1.78 4.59
CA GLN A 277 -16.41 -1.72 3.88
C GLN A 277 -17.40 -0.73 4.50
N THR A 278 -17.35 -0.55 5.82
CA THR A 278 -18.38 0.18 6.58
C THR A 278 -17.87 1.41 7.32
N GLY A 279 -16.54 1.56 7.44
CA GLY A 279 -15.91 2.58 8.27
C GLY A 279 -16.17 2.40 9.76
N ARG A 280 -16.74 1.27 10.19
CA ARG A 280 -17.04 0.97 11.60
C ARG A 280 -15.75 0.74 12.39
N ALA A 281 -15.64 1.31 13.59
CA ALA A 281 -14.52 1.00 14.48
C ALA A 281 -14.58 -0.48 14.93
N MET A 282 -13.50 -1.24 14.70
CA MET A 282 -13.41 -2.66 15.06
C MET A 282 -12.61 -2.89 16.34
N GLY A 283 -11.52 -2.15 16.51
CA GLY A 283 -10.68 -2.20 17.70
C GLY A 283 -10.02 -0.85 17.94
N THR A 284 -10.02 -0.41 19.20
CA THR A 284 -9.41 0.84 19.64
C THR A 284 -8.52 0.56 20.84
N VAL A 285 -7.28 1.01 20.76
CA VAL A 285 -6.28 0.90 21.83
C VAL A 285 -5.66 2.27 22.08
N ASP A 286 -4.95 2.43 23.20
CA ASP A 286 -4.15 3.63 23.44
C ASP A 286 -3.08 3.79 22.35
N TYR A 287 -2.91 5.01 21.86
CA TYR A 287 -1.95 5.31 20.81
C TYR A 287 -0.52 5.17 21.32
N VAL A 288 0.24 4.26 20.71
CA VAL A 288 1.69 4.16 20.86
C VAL A 288 2.33 4.55 19.52
N PRO A 289 3.28 5.51 19.49
CA PRO A 289 3.95 6.14 20.63
C PRO A 289 3.13 7.21 21.38
N ALA A 290 2.98 7.03 22.70
CA ALA A 290 2.23 7.95 23.55
C ALA A 290 2.88 9.34 23.66
N ARG A 291 2.05 10.38 23.88
CA ARG A 291 2.51 11.78 23.98
C ARG A 291 3.58 11.99 25.05
N GLY A 292 3.32 11.51 26.28
CA GLY A 292 4.11 11.87 27.45
C GLY A 292 4.15 13.39 27.67
N THR A 293 5.26 13.90 28.21
CA THR A 293 5.49 15.35 28.34
C THR A 293 5.89 15.93 26.99
N VAL A 294 5.18 16.97 26.51
CA VAL A 294 5.44 17.63 25.22
C VAL A 294 6.91 18.04 25.05
N SER A 295 7.52 18.62 26.08
CA SER A 295 8.93 19.04 26.06
C SER A 295 9.94 17.90 25.85
N SER A 296 9.57 16.65 26.11
CA SER A 296 10.44 15.48 25.84
C SER A 296 10.70 15.26 24.35
N TRP A 297 9.91 15.90 23.49
CA TRP A 297 10.09 15.90 22.04
C TRP A 297 10.94 17.08 21.54
N GLY A 298 11.49 17.91 22.42
CA GLY A 298 12.46 18.96 22.05
C GLY A 298 11.86 20.34 21.77
N ASP A 299 10.57 20.55 22.02
CA ASP A 299 9.96 21.86 22.22
C ASP A 299 8.74 21.76 23.15
N SER A 300 8.33 22.86 23.76
CA SER A 300 7.23 22.89 24.73
C SER A 300 5.92 23.43 24.15
N TYR A 301 5.87 23.80 22.87
CA TYR A 301 4.69 24.44 22.26
C TYR A 301 3.88 23.50 21.37
N GLY A 302 4.38 22.30 21.08
CA GLY A 302 3.60 21.23 20.45
C GLY A 302 4.01 20.87 19.03
N ASN A 303 5.14 21.37 18.52
CA ASN A 303 5.51 21.10 17.14
C ASN A 303 6.05 19.69 16.94
N ARG A 304 7.17 19.37 17.60
CA ARG A 304 7.88 18.09 17.40
C ARG A 304 7.13 16.88 17.93
N VAL A 305 6.31 17.08 18.96
CA VAL A 305 5.50 15.99 19.53
C VAL A 305 4.49 15.46 18.51
N ASP A 306 3.88 16.30 17.69
CA ASP A 306 2.82 15.88 16.76
C ASP A 306 3.32 15.65 15.34
N ARG A 307 4.55 15.12 15.23
CA ARG A 307 5.15 14.72 13.96
C ARG A 307 4.95 13.23 13.75
N PHE A 308 3.86 12.86 13.09
CA PHE A 308 3.50 11.47 12.90
C PHE A 308 3.92 10.95 11.52
N LEU A 309 4.26 9.67 11.46
CA LEU A 309 4.43 8.89 10.23
C LEU A 309 3.72 7.54 10.43
N ALA A 310 3.33 6.90 9.33
CA ALA A 310 2.77 5.56 9.35
C ALA A 310 3.22 4.76 8.12
N GLY A 311 3.13 3.43 8.21
CA GLY A 311 3.47 2.53 7.11
C GLY A 311 2.92 1.12 7.33
N THR A 312 2.96 0.31 6.28
CA THR A 312 2.77 -1.14 6.35
C THR A 312 4.11 -1.83 6.10
N ALA A 313 4.46 -2.81 6.93
CA ALA A 313 5.67 -3.60 6.76
C ALA A 313 5.43 -5.08 7.05
N TYR A 314 6.05 -5.96 6.26
CA TYR A 314 5.96 -7.41 6.45
C TYR A 314 7.08 -7.85 7.39
N LEU A 315 6.91 -7.59 8.69
CA LEU A 315 7.97 -7.78 9.68
C LEU A 315 8.31 -9.25 9.93
N ASP A 316 7.33 -10.14 9.77
CA ASP A 316 7.52 -11.60 9.82
C ASP A 316 7.89 -12.22 8.45
N GLY A 317 7.98 -11.38 7.41
CA GLY A 317 8.25 -11.78 6.03
C GLY A 317 7.04 -12.35 5.26
N ALA A 318 5.87 -12.51 5.90
CA ALA A 318 4.70 -13.19 5.34
C ALA A 318 3.41 -12.34 5.37
N ARG A 319 3.13 -11.67 6.49
CA ARG A 319 1.90 -10.93 6.74
C ARG A 319 2.20 -9.46 7.06
N PRO A 320 1.26 -8.55 6.75
CA PRO A 320 1.43 -7.14 7.07
C PRO A 320 1.34 -6.87 8.58
N SER A 321 2.22 -5.99 9.04
CA SER A 321 2.16 -5.28 10.32
C SER A 321 1.95 -3.79 10.05
N LEU A 322 1.15 -3.15 10.90
CA LEU A 322 0.95 -1.70 10.92
C LEU A 322 2.10 -1.04 11.67
N ILE A 323 2.67 0.02 11.10
CA ILE A 323 3.73 0.83 11.70
C ILE A 323 3.17 2.21 12.01
N MET A 324 3.26 2.62 13.28
CA MET A 324 2.94 3.98 13.73
C MET A 324 4.18 4.61 14.33
N ALA A 325 4.52 5.82 13.90
CA ALA A 325 5.72 6.52 14.36
C ALA A 325 5.41 7.95 14.78
N ARG A 326 6.18 8.44 15.76
CA ARG A 326 6.08 9.79 16.30
C ARG A 326 7.47 10.37 16.51
N GLY A 327 7.64 11.61 16.08
CA GLY A 327 8.87 12.40 16.19
C GLY A 327 9.98 11.95 15.24
N TYR A 328 10.62 12.91 14.58
CA TYR A 328 11.78 12.67 13.71
C TYR A 328 12.83 13.79 13.74
N TYR A 329 12.55 14.90 14.44
CA TYR A 329 13.54 15.97 14.62
C TYR A 329 14.52 15.69 15.77
N THR A 330 14.08 14.94 16.78
CA THR A 330 14.80 14.77 18.06
C THR A 330 14.53 13.38 18.62
N ARG A 331 13.56 13.23 19.54
CA ARG A 331 13.05 11.93 19.97
C ARG A 331 12.29 11.30 18.81
N THR A 332 12.56 10.03 18.55
CA THR A 332 11.91 9.23 17.53
C THR A 332 11.50 7.91 18.12
N VAL A 333 10.24 7.54 17.91
CA VAL A 333 9.70 6.26 18.37
C VAL A 333 8.89 5.65 17.23
N ILE A 334 9.09 4.35 17.00
CA ILE A 334 8.38 3.55 16.02
C ILE A 334 7.75 2.39 16.79
N ALA A 335 6.45 2.20 16.61
CA ALA A 335 5.69 1.09 17.16
C ALA A 335 5.14 0.24 16.01
N ALA A 336 5.20 -1.08 16.18
CA ALA A 336 4.63 -2.04 15.25
C ALA A 336 3.45 -2.75 15.91
N TRP A 337 2.41 -3.00 15.12
CA TRP A 337 1.16 -3.62 15.53
C TRP A 337 0.77 -4.69 14.54
N ASP A 338 0.23 -5.79 15.04
CA ASP A 338 -0.41 -6.80 14.22
C ASP A 338 -1.92 -6.76 14.49
N TRP A 339 -2.70 -6.66 13.42
CA TRP A 339 -4.15 -6.85 13.46
C TRP A 339 -4.48 -8.20 12.86
N ARG A 340 -5.27 -9.00 13.57
CA ARG A 340 -5.54 -10.41 13.25
C ARG A 340 -7.02 -10.77 13.47
N GLY A 341 -7.93 -9.83 13.16
CA GLY A 341 -9.38 -10.04 13.22
C GLY A 341 -10.04 -9.76 14.57
N GLY A 342 -9.37 -9.06 15.48
CA GLY A 342 -9.91 -8.69 16.79
C GLY A 342 -8.86 -8.31 17.83
N PRO A 343 -9.28 -7.85 19.03
CA PRO A 343 -8.39 -7.59 20.17
C PRO A 343 -7.71 -8.86 20.72
#